data_AF-A0A659URC3-F1
#
_entry.id   AF-A0A659URC3-F1
#
_cell.length_a   1.000
_cell.length_b   1.000
_cell.length_c   1.000
_cell.angle_alpha   90.00
_cell.angle_beta   90.00
_cell.angle_gamma   90.00
#
_symmetry.space_group_name_H-M   'P 1'
#
loop_
_entity.id
_entity.type
_entity.pdbx_description
1 polymer ?
#
loop_
_entity_poly.entity_id
_entity_poly.type
_entity_poly.pdbx_seq_one_letter_code
_entity_poly.pdbx_strand_id
1 'polypeptide(L)'
;EKSDTTTVAEHGIDNASKHFGLPVPEVYSAELSEFVFAAGVQLLREFRPDIMYLTTTDYVQHKYAPGVPQANAFYEMFDKYLTELDALGAAIVVTADHGMKPKHKADGSPDVVYVQDLLDEWLGKDAARVILPITDPYVVHHGALGSFA
;
A
#
# COMPACT_ATOMS: atom_id res chain seq x y z
N GLU A 1 7.27 6.02 -6.45
CA GLU A 1 7.07 6.64 -7.79
C GLU A 1 7.84 7.93 -8.05
N LYS A 2 8.06 8.81 -7.06
CA LYS A 2 8.79 10.09 -7.27
C LYS A 2 10.17 10.13 -6.60
N SER A 3 10.79 8.97 -6.39
CA SER A 3 12.06 8.88 -5.65
C SER A 3 13.23 9.51 -6.40
N ASP A 4 13.14 9.73 -7.70
CA ASP A 4 14.16 10.39 -8.52
C ASP A 4 14.09 11.92 -8.53
N THR A 5 12.99 12.48 -8.02
CA THR A 5 12.72 13.92 -8.01
C THR A 5 12.72 14.54 -6.62
N THR A 6 13.12 13.77 -5.59
CA THR A 6 13.26 14.32 -4.23
C THR A 6 14.35 15.38 -4.17
N THR A 7 14.18 16.34 -3.27
CA THR A 7 15.13 17.43 -3.04
C THR A 7 15.45 17.55 -1.55
N VAL A 8 16.64 18.06 -1.21
CA VAL A 8 16.98 18.34 0.20
C VAL A 8 16.01 19.33 0.83
N ALA A 9 15.59 20.36 0.11
CA ALA A 9 14.75 21.43 0.67
C ALA A 9 13.35 20.94 1.09
N GLU A 10 12.75 20.04 0.33
CA GLU A 10 11.38 19.55 0.59
C GLU A 10 11.38 18.19 1.30
N HIS A 11 12.33 17.31 0.98
CA HIS A 11 12.32 15.91 1.38
C HIS A 11 13.49 15.53 2.31
N GLY A 12 14.48 16.41 2.50
CA GLY A 12 15.69 16.12 3.27
C GLY A 12 16.72 15.24 2.56
N ILE A 13 16.48 14.85 1.29
CA ILE A 13 17.38 14.03 0.47
C ILE A 13 17.22 14.36 -1.01
N ASP A 14 18.35 14.60 -1.71
CA ASP A 14 18.35 14.82 -3.16
C ASP A 14 18.35 13.47 -3.89
N ASN A 15 17.37 13.28 -4.80
CA ASN A 15 17.21 12.10 -5.65
C ASN A 15 17.45 10.78 -4.90
N ALA A 16 16.49 10.40 -4.05
CA ALA A 16 16.53 9.18 -3.25
C ALA A 16 16.77 7.90 -4.09
N SER A 17 16.23 7.83 -5.31
CA SER A 17 16.49 6.71 -6.24
C SER A 17 17.98 6.55 -6.52
N LYS A 18 18.65 7.67 -6.87
CA LYS A 18 20.10 7.69 -7.11
C LYS A 18 20.89 7.49 -5.82
N HIS A 19 20.47 8.10 -4.70
CA HIS A 19 21.14 7.96 -3.40
C HIS A 19 21.20 6.49 -2.97
N PHE A 20 20.06 5.79 -3.02
CA PHE A 20 19.97 4.39 -2.61
C PHE A 20 20.44 3.39 -3.67
N GLY A 21 20.75 3.85 -4.89
CA GLY A 21 21.12 2.97 -6.00
C GLY A 21 19.99 2.07 -6.49
N LEU A 22 18.74 2.48 -6.29
CA LEU A 22 17.54 1.70 -6.62
C LEU A 22 16.74 2.41 -7.72
N PRO A 23 16.31 1.73 -8.79
CA PRO A 23 15.48 2.34 -9.82
C PRO A 23 14.13 2.77 -9.22
N VAL A 24 13.50 3.77 -9.84
CA VAL A 24 12.11 4.12 -9.51
C VAL A 24 11.21 2.93 -9.87
N PRO A 25 10.51 2.32 -8.90
CA PRO A 25 9.65 1.18 -9.17
C PRO A 25 8.31 1.64 -9.78
N GLU A 26 7.69 0.72 -10.52
CA GLU A 26 6.31 0.89 -11.02
C GLU A 26 5.33 1.02 -9.85
N VAL A 27 4.29 1.85 -10.00
CA VAL A 27 3.32 2.12 -8.92
C VAL A 27 2.59 0.82 -8.51
N TYR A 28 2.15 0.05 -9.49
CA TYR A 28 1.40 -1.19 -9.28
C TYR A 28 2.33 -2.40 -9.29
N SER A 29 3.23 -2.46 -8.32
CA SER A 29 4.28 -3.48 -8.25
C SER A 29 4.62 -3.87 -6.81
N ALA A 30 5.23 -5.04 -6.62
CA ALA A 30 5.76 -5.45 -5.31
C ALA A 30 7.03 -4.65 -4.98
N GLU A 31 7.78 -4.29 -6.01
CA GLU A 31 9.03 -3.55 -6.02
C GLU A 31 8.86 -2.16 -5.41
N LEU A 32 7.66 -1.56 -5.48
CA LEU A 32 7.36 -0.31 -4.80
C LEU A 32 7.52 -0.42 -3.28
N SER A 33 7.07 -1.53 -2.69
CA SER A 33 7.23 -1.78 -1.26
C SER A 33 8.64 -2.26 -0.92
N GLU A 34 9.27 -3.04 -1.80
CA GLU A 34 10.68 -3.43 -1.64
C GLU A 34 11.61 -2.21 -1.57
N PHE A 35 11.39 -1.20 -2.41
CA PHE A 35 12.13 0.05 -2.37
C PHE A 35 12.08 0.70 -0.99
N VAL A 36 10.92 0.69 -0.32
CA VAL A 36 10.74 1.25 1.03
C VAL A 36 11.61 0.51 2.04
N PHE A 37 11.62 -0.82 2.01
CA PHE A 37 12.42 -1.62 2.95
C PHE A 37 13.92 -1.44 2.71
N ALA A 38 14.36 -1.47 1.45
CA ALA A 38 15.75 -1.28 1.07
C ALA A 38 16.25 0.13 1.45
N ALA A 39 15.44 1.18 1.22
CA ALA A 39 15.74 2.53 1.68
C ALA A 39 15.80 2.61 3.20
N GLY A 40 14.88 1.94 3.91
CA GLY A 40 14.86 1.88 5.38
C GLY A 40 16.14 1.28 5.97
N VAL A 41 16.63 0.18 5.40
CA VAL A 41 17.91 -0.42 5.81
C VAL A 41 19.08 0.56 5.59
N GLN A 42 19.15 1.22 4.44
CA GLN A 42 20.23 2.17 4.15
C GLN A 42 20.17 3.40 5.06
N LEU A 43 18.99 3.96 5.30
CA LEU A 43 18.78 5.06 6.25
C LEU A 43 19.20 4.67 7.67
N LEU A 44 18.88 3.46 8.13
CA LEU A 44 19.30 3.00 9.45
C LEU A 44 20.83 2.91 9.57
N ARG A 45 21.52 2.50 8.50
CA ARG A 45 22.99 2.42 8.47
C ARG A 45 23.66 3.80 8.43
N GLU A 46 23.15 4.72 7.62
CA GLU A 46 23.83 5.99 7.30
C GLU A 46 23.32 7.15 8.16
N PHE A 47 22.00 7.32 8.22
CA PHE A 47 21.35 8.43 8.90
C PHE A 47 21.16 8.16 10.39
N ARG A 48 20.92 6.89 10.78
CA ARG A 48 20.71 6.44 12.17
C ARG A 48 19.61 7.24 12.89
N PRO A 49 18.37 7.20 12.38
CA PRO A 49 17.26 7.95 12.97
C PRO A 49 16.90 7.43 14.36
N ASP A 50 16.49 8.31 15.26
CA ASP A 50 15.88 7.92 16.54
C ASP A 50 14.50 7.28 16.32
N ILE A 51 13.76 7.74 15.30
CA ILE A 51 12.44 7.24 14.92
C ILE A 51 12.37 7.13 13.40
N MET A 52 11.97 5.96 12.90
CA MET A 52 11.74 5.70 11.48
C MET A 52 10.39 5.03 11.29
N TYR A 53 9.64 5.47 10.29
CA TYR A 53 8.38 4.87 9.90
C TYR A 53 8.44 4.44 8.42
N LEU A 54 8.28 3.14 8.19
CA LEU A 54 8.24 2.53 6.86
C LEU A 54 6.83 2.00 6.63
N THR A 55 6.17 2.50 5.59
CA THR A 55 4.83 2.06 5.20
C THR A 55 4.81 1.70 3.72
N THR A 56 3.98 0.71 3.37
CA THR A 56 3.95 0.07 2.05
C THR A 56 2.59 0.24 1.38
N THR A 57 2.40 -0.41 0.24
CA THR A 57 1.07 -0.53 -0.40
C THR A 57 0.55 -1.96 -0.26
N ASP A 58 -0.76 -2.13 -0.40
CA ASP A 58 -1.44 -3.42 -0.33
C ASP A 58 -1.70 -4.03 -1.72
N TYR A 59 -0.94 -3.60 -2.75
CA TYR A 59 -1.10 -4.04 -4.14
C TYR A 59 -1.07 -5.56 -4.30
N VAL A 60 -0.12 -6.23 -3.62
CA VAL A 60 -0.01 -7.70 -3.66
C VAL A 60 -1.21 -8.34 -2.97
N GLN A 61 -1.65 -7.78 -1.84
CA GLN A 61 -2.68 -8.30 -0.96
C GLN A 61 -4.08 -8.17 -1.60
N HIS A 62 -4.31 -7.13 -2.40
CA HIS A 62 -5.52 -7.00 -3.22
C HIS A 62 -5.61 -8.03 -4.35
N LYS A 63 -4.47 -8.55 -4.83
CA LYS A 63 -4.40 -9.49 -5.96
C LYS A 63 -4.30 -10.96 -5.56
N TYR A 64 -3.63 -11.24 -4.45
CA TYR A 64 -3.19 -12.59 -4.11
C TYR A 64 -3.61 -12.95 -2.69
N ALA A 65 -4.42 -14.01 -2.57
CA ALA A 65 -4.84 -14.54 -1.28
C ALA A 65 -3.66 -15.12 -0.49
N PRO A 66 -3.72 -15.18 0.86
CA PRO A 66 -2.68 -15.80 1.66
C PRO A 66 -2.35 -17.23 1.22
N GLY A 67 -1.06 -17.57 1.18
CA GLY A 67 -0.57 -18.92 0.88
C GLY A 67 -0.29 -19.19 -0.61
N VAL A 68 -0.74 -18.34 -1.54
CA VAL A 68 -0.35 -18.48 -2.95
C VAL A 68 1.09 -18.00 -3.18
N PRO A 69 1.79 -18.50 -4.22
CA PRO A 69 3.22 -18.23 -4.40
C PRO A 69 3.59 -16.75 -4.41
N GLN A 70 2.79 -15.90 -5.04
CA GLN A 70 3.05 -14.46 -5.15
C GLN A 70 2.95 -13.75 -3.79
N ALA A 71 1.95 -14.10 -2.97
CA ALA A 71 1.82 -13.57 -1.63
C ALA A 71 2.98 -14.02 -0.74
N ASN A 72 3.35 -15.30 -0.80
CA ASN A 72 4.46 -15.84 -0.01
C ASN A 72 5.80 -15.21 -0.43
N ALA A 73 6.04 -15.02 -1.72
CA ALA A 73 7.26 -14.38 -2.22
C ALA A 73 7.42 -12.94 -1.73
N PHE A 74 6.31 -12.18 -1.62
CA PHE A 74 6.34 -10.84 -1.05
C PHE A 74 6.78 -10.83 0.42
N TYR A 75 6.21 -11.71 1.23
CA TYR A 75 6.58 -11.81 2.64
C TYR A 75 7.98 -12.41 2.85
N GLU A 76 8.43 -13.31 1.97
CA GLU A 76 9.81 -13.79 1.95
C GLU A 76 10.80 -12.65 1.64
N MET A 77 10.46 -11.75 0.71
CA MET A 77 11.25 -10.55 0.43
C MET A 77 11.30 -9.63 1.66
N PHE A 78 10.15 -9.32 2.26
CA PHE A 78 10.07 -8.49 3.47
C PHE A 78 10.92 -9.04 4.62
N ASP A 79 10.87 -10.35 4.87
CA ASP A 79 11.58 -11.01 5.97
C ASP A 79 13.11 -10.82 5.91
N LYS A 80 13.68 -10.72 4.70
CA LYS A 80 15.10 -10.42 4.49
C LYS A 80 15.47 -9.04 5.05
N TYR A 81 14.68 -8.03 4.72
CA TYR A 81 14.93 -6.67 5.20
C TYR A 81 14.60 -6.52 6.70
N LEU A 82 13.58 -7.21 7.20
CA LEU A 82 13.30 -7.26 8.64
C LEU A 82 14.50 -7.82 9.41
N THR A 83 15.09 -8.91 8.90
CA THR A 83 16.31 -9.51 9.47
C THR A 83 17.48 -8.53 9.48
N GLU A 84 17.68 -7.76 8.39
CA GLU A 84 18.74 -6.75 8.34
C GLU A 84 18.53 -5.60 9.32
N LEU A 85 17.30 -5.11 9.45
CA LEU A 85 16.96 -4.06 10.41
C LEU A 85 17.20 -4.52 11.85
N ASP A 86 16.78 -5.74 12.19
CA ASP A 86 16.98 -6.34 13.51
C ASP A 86 18.46 -6.52 13.83
N ALA A 87 19.24 -7.04 12.86
CA ALA A 87 20.68 -7.22 13.00
C ALA A 87 21.45 -5.90 13.22
N LEU A 88 20.89 -4.76 12.80
CA LEU A 88 21.43 -3.42 13.06
C LEU A 88 21.09 -2.89 14.46
N GLY A 89 20.31 -3.63 15.25
CA GLY A 89 20.01 -3.33 16.65
C GLY A 89 18.82 -2.39 16.87
N ALA A 90 17.96 -2.21 15.87
CA ALA A 90 16.75 -1.42 16.03
C ALA A 90 15.71 -2.16 16.90
N ALA A 91 14.95 -1.41 17.71
CA ALA A 91 13.72 -1.92 18.30
C ALA A 91 12.59 -1.81 17.26
N ILE A 92 12.05 -2.94 16.80
CA ILE A 92 11.14 -2.99 15.64
C ILE A 92 9.74 -3.41 16.07
N VAL A 93 8.74 -2.67 15.58
CA VAL A 93 7.33 -3.06 15.63
C VAL A 93 6.84 -3.28 14.20
N VAL A 94 6.31 -4.47 13.93
CA VAL A 94 5.64 -4.80 12.66
C VAL A 94 4.15 -4.85 12.90
N THR A 95 3.39 -4.13 12.09
CA THR A 95 1.92 -4.09 12.16
C THR A 95 1.33 -3.82 10.77
N ALA A 96 0.02 -3.78 10.69
CA ALA A 96 -0.71 -3.41 9.48
C ALA A 96 -1.74 -2.32 9.82
N ASP A 97 -2.01 -1.45 8.87
CA ASP A 97 -3.08 -0.46 8.92
C ASP A 97 -4.47 -1.11 8.89
N HIS A 98 -4.64 -2.17 8.08
CA HIS A 98 -5.83 -2.99 8.03
C HIS A 98 -5.57 -4.43 7.55
N GLY A 99 -6.60 -5.27 7.58
CA GLY A 99 -6.56 -6.61 6.99
C GLY A 99 -7.06 -6.65 5.55
N MET A 100 -7.16 -7.86 4.99
CA MET A 100 -7.76 -8.11 3.67
C MET A 100 -8.72 -9.32 3.72
N LYS A 101 -9.79 -9.29 2.92
CA LYS A 101 -10.79 -10.38 2.78
C LYS A 101 -11.33 -10.45 1.35
N PRO A 102 -11.70 -11.64 0.83
CA PRO A 102 -12.33 -11.76 -0.48
C PRO A 102 -13.69 -11.05 -0.51
N LYS A 103 -14.00 -10.40 -1.64
CA LYS A 103 -15.23 -9.60 -1.88
C LYS A 103 -15.94 -10.01 -3.18
N HIS A 104 -15.81 -11.27 -3.53
CA HIS A 104 -16.40 -11.83 -4.75
C HIS A 104 -17.37 -12.97 -4.41
N LYS A 105 -18.32 -13.18 -5.30
CA LYS A 105 -19.25 -14.31 -5.28
C LYS A 105 -18.51 -15.61 -5.61
N ALA A 106 -19.23 -16.72 -5.58
CA ALA A 106 -18.71 -18.04 -5.91
C ALA A 106 -18.19 -18.13 -7.36
N ASP A 107 -18.71 -17.32 -8.28
CA ASP A 107 -18.27 -17.22 -9.68
C ASP A 107 -17.09 -16.27 -9.90
N GLY A 108 -16.59 -15.63 -8.83
CA GLY A 108 -15.48 -14.66 -8.88
C GLY A 108 -15.90 -13.23 -9.24
N SER A 109 -17.17 -12.97 -9.54
CA SER A 109 -17.66 -11.60 -9.77
C SER A 109 -17.75 -10.81 -8.46
N PRO A 110 -17.54 -9.47 -8.46
CA PRO A 110 -17.68 -8.65 -7.26
C PRO A 110 -19.08 -8.76 -6.60
N ASP A 111 -19.11 -8.85 -5.27
CA ASP A 111 -20.36 -8.85 -4.50
C ASP A 111 -20.65 -7.44 -3.96
N VAL A 112 -21.40 -6.67 -4.75
CA VAL A 112 -21.59 -5.22 -4.55
C VAL A 112 -23.04 -4.90 -4.21
N VAL A 113 -23.23 -4.02 -3.22
CA VAL A 113 -24.52 -3.38 -2.92
C VAL A 113 -24.45 -1.94 -3.39
N TYR A 114 -25.27 -1.58 -4.38
CA TYR A 114 -25.35 -0.22 -4.93
C TYR A 114 -26.23 0.67 -4.03
N VAL A 115 -25.65 1.16 -2.93
CA VAL A 115 -26.39 1.92 -1.91
C VAL A 115 -27.05 3.18 -2.48
N GLN A 116 -26.43 3.86 -3.46
CA GLN A 116 -27.03 5.04 -4.09
C GLN A 116 -28.33 4.67 -4.83
N ASP A 117 -28.38 3.54 -5.54
CA ASP A 117 -29.58 3.10 -6.25
C ASP A 117 -30.74 2.81 -5.27
N LEU A 118 -30.43 2.19 -4.12
CA LEU A 118 -31.41 1.92 -3.08
C LEU A 118 -31.96 3.22 -2.46
N LEU A 119 -31.09 4.19 -2.17
CA LEU A 119 -31.50 5.48 -1.64
C LEU A 119 -32.29 6.31 -2.67
N ASP A 120 -31.93 6.23 -3.95
CA ASP A 120 -32.67 6.85 -5.04
C ASP A 120 -34.10 6.29 -5.15
N GLU A 121 -34.29 4.98 -4.96
CA GLU A 121 -35.61 4.33 -4.92
C GLU A 121 -36.45 4.82 -3.73
N TRP A 122 -35.84 4.93 -2.55
CA TRP A 122 -36.58 5.22 -1.32
C TRP A 122 -36.86 6.71 -1.09
N LEU A 123 -35.91 7.58 -1.44
CA LEU A 123 -35.94 9.00 -1.11
C LEU A 123 -36.16 9.90 -2.33
N GLY A 124 -36.10 9.32 -3.53
CA GLY A 124 -36.08 10.05 -4.79
C GLY A 124 -34.66 10.28 -5.29
N LYS A 125 -34.52 10.33 -6.61
CA LYS A 125 -33.24 10.43 -7.30
C LYS A 125 -32.38 11.57 -6.77
N ASP A 126 -31.15 11.24 -6.37
CA ASP A 126 -30.11 12.17 -5.89
C ASP A 126 -30.54 13.01 -4.67
N ALA A 127 -31.61 12.64 -3.95
CA ALA A 127 -32.03 13.30 -2.72
C ALA A 127 -31.05 13.06 -1.57
N ALA A 128 -30.34 11.93 -1.62
CA ALA A 128 -29.21 11.60 -0.76
C ALA A 128 -27.94 11.41 -1.60
N ARG A 129 -26.77 11.50 -0.95
CA ARG A 129 -25.47 11.30 -1.58
C ARG A 129 -24.63 10.28 -0.81
N VAL A 130 -24.38 9.14 -1.42
CA VAL A 130 -23.43 8.13 -0.93
C VAL A 130 -22.00 8.56 -1.28
N ILE A 131 -21.08 8.38 -0.33
CA ILE A 131 -19.65 8.64 -0.50
C ILE A 131 -18.91 7.34 -0.24
N LEU A 132 -17.93 7.01 -1.09
CA LEU A 132 -17.08 5.84 -0.94
C LEU A 132 -15.67 6.31 -0.59
N PRO A 133 -15.30 6.40 0.71
CA PRO A 133 -14.08 7.09 1.14
C PRO A 133 -12.79 6.25 1.01
N ILE A 134 -12.87 5.06 0.42
CA ILE A 134 -11.72 4.14 0.29
C ILE A 134 -10.62 4.68 -0.64
N THR A 135 -10.98 5.49 -1.63
CA THR A 135 -10.06 6.05 -2.61
C THR A 135 -10.57 7.39 -3.12
N ASP A 136 -9.78 8.05 -3.96
CA ASP A 136 -10.16 9.32 -4.54
C ASP A 136 -11.46 9.19 -5.37
N PRO A 137 -12.36 10.20 -5.31
CA PRO A 137 -13.71 10.08 -5.84
C PRO A 137 -13.79 9.98 -7.37
N TYR A 138 -12.68 10.18 -8.09
CA TYR A 138 -12.60 10.05 -9.54
C TYR A 138 -12.19 8.64 -10.01
N VAL A 139 -11.88 7.71 -9.09
CA VAL A 139 -11.61 6.31 -9.42
C VAL A 139 -12.92 5.57 -9.70
N VAL A 140 -13.08 5.09 -10.94
CA VAL A 140 -14.29 4.37 -11.40
C VAL A 140 -14.04 2.91 -11.78
N HIS A 141 -12.84 2.38 -11.51
CA HIS A 141 -12.59 0.93 -11.59
C HIS A 141 -12.85 0.28 -10.23
N HIS A 142 -12.76 -1.06 -10.16
CA HIS A 142 -13.06 -1.88 -8.98
C HIS A 142 -12.31 -1.49 -7.69
N GLY A 143 -11.32 -0.58 -7.74
CA GLY A 143 -10.60 -0.07 -6.57
C GLY A 143 -11.44 0.84 -5.67
N ALA A 144 -12.57 1.36 -6.14
CA ALA A 144 -13.49 2.15 -5.32
C ALA A 144 -14.49 1.29 -4.49
N LEU A 145 -14.38 -0.04 -4.54
CA LEU A 145 -15.31 -0.96 -3.87
C LEU A 145 -14.79 -1.35 -2.47
N GLY A 146 -15.16 -0.55 -1.47
CA GLY A 146 -14.87 -0.80 -0.05
C GLY A 146 -16.01 -1.49 0.70
N SER A 147 -15.78 -1.77 1.99
CA SER A 147 -16.82 -2.26 2.93
C SER A 147 -17.28 -1.20 3.94
N PHE A 148 -17.07 0.07 3.61
CA PHE A 148 -17.55 1.24 4.35
C PHE A 148 -18.00 2.31 3.35
N ALA A 149 -19.15 2.93 3.61
CA ALA A 149 -19.77 3.98 2.80
C ALA A 149 -20.50 4.95 3.74
#